data_AF-A0A349JX69-F1
#
_entry.id   AF-A0A349JX69-F1
#
_cell.length_a   1.000
_cell.length_b   1.000
_cell.length_c   1.000
_cell.angle_alpha   90.00
_cell.angle_beta   90.00
_cell.angle_gamma   90.00
#
_symmetry.space_group_name_H-M   'P 1'
#
loop_
_entity.id
_entity.type
_entity.pdbx_description
1 polymer ?
#
loop_
_entity_poly.entity_id
_entity_poly.type
_entity_poly.pdbx_seq_one_letter_code
_entity_poly.pdbx_strand_id
1 'polypeptide(L)'
;MASQLARSSLNAPRKGFRRRDIFFRLAPWLGVLGLVAWTRWPVFPLFVFAGGAAVAALAARPRGGRARVLSSAIVLAGALAGSFAQFEMRGISRNFDAYWDSRSARAEEALDERLDDLTTMGEEAVRRIGNLASRGTGTSILEGLRDIREETGMTLATIYGSDGGFEVWDGVHRGVVPEELRTGEVRFLYQDRPLFSYLYFTAPIPGGGTAMAAALIKANLPRSLEEDPGDFLRDFRDGVGEDLRIFRADRPTDEEVYDWVWEGQALFSVAVVRPTQEQRLAEVRAVWSRVVGLLALIAWLVLAFTAGAERTDRVAAALTPMGLALLAPVGAAMGSASSFTAADFVLPGVPVTFERVLLVGVALSVVMAAHMPPALRLGSLTSALAVLIGFPLLSMLILVGAGPVLLAGAEGKWIIYQMG
;
A
#
# COMPACT_ATOMS: atom_id res chain seq x y z
N MET A 1 -66.78 -49.55 -31.63
CA MET A 1 -66.46 -49.05 -30.27
C MET A 1 -65.05 -49.50 -29.87
N ALA A 2 -64.03 -48.91 -30.48
CA ALA A 2 -62.63 -49.20 -30.17
C ALA A 2 -61.79 -47.97 -30.49
N SER A 3 -61.44 -47.17 -29.48
CA SER A 3 -60.27 -46.26 -29.47
C SER A 3 -60.32 -45.35 -28.23
N GLN A 4 -59.92 -45.83 -27.05
CA GLN A 4 -59.68 -44.90 -25.93
C GLN A 4 -58.71 -45.41 -24.85
N LEU A 5 -57.67 -46.16 -25.22
CA LEU A 5 -56.63 -46.58 -24.28
C LEU A 5 -55.23 -46.54 -24.91
N ALA A 6 -54.77 -45.34 -25.28
CA ALA A 6 -53.34 -45.11 -25.54
C ALA A 6 -53.04 -43.61 -25.66
N ARG A 7 -52.98 -42.88 -24.53
CA ARG A 7 -52.33 -41.55 -24.44
C ARG A 7 -52.26 -41.05 -22.99
N SER A 8 -51.50 -41.73 -22.13
CA SER A 8 -51.17 -41.17 -20.80
C SER A 8 -49.86 -41.71 -20.20
N SER A 9 -48.79 -41.78 -20.99
CA SER A 9 -47.45 -41.77 -20.38
C SER A 9 -46.44 -41.26 -21.41
N LEU A 10 -46.00 -40.02 -21.24
CA LEU A 10 -44.76 -39.44 -21.80
C LEU A 10 -44.80 -37.93 -21.51
N ASN A 11 -44.59 -37.57 -20.25
CA ASN A 11 -44.13 -36.24 -19.86
C ASN A 11 -43.49 -36.33 -18.46
N ALA A 12 -42.37 -37.03 -18.38
CA ALA A 12 -41.45 -36.86 -17.27
C ALA A 12 -40.66 -35.56 -17.52
N PRO A 13 -40.69 -34.56 -16.63
CA PRO A 13 -39.89 -33.36 -16.80
C PRO A 13 -38.40 -33.73 -16.73
N ARG A 14 -37.69 -33.45 -17.83
CA ARG A 14 -36.24 -33.69 -17.99
C ARG A 14 -35.45 -33.10 -16.81
N LYS A 15 -34.72 -33.96 -16.08
CA LYS A 15 -33.75 -33.64 -15.01
C LYS A 15 -32.66 -32.61 -15.40
N GLY A 16 -32.53 -32.25 -16.69
CA GLY A 16 -31.56 -31.27 -17.19
C GLY A 16 -31.84 -29.81 -16.79
N PHE A 17 -33.11 -29.43 -16.53
CA PHE A 17 -33.45 -28.04 -16.20
C PHE A 17 -32.92 -27.62 -14.81
N ARG A 18 -32.88 -28.56 -13.85
CA ARG A 18 -32.48 -28.29 -12.46
C ARG A 18 -30.98 -28.03 -12.29
N ARG A 19 -30.12 -28.63 -13.13
CA ARG A 19 -28.66 -28.43 -13.07
C ARG A 19 -28.21 -27.08 -13.65
N ARG A 20 -28.86 -26.60 -14.70
CA ARG A 20 -28.53 -25.31 -15.35
C ARG A 20 -28.79 -24.14 -14.41
N ASP A 21 -29.90 -24.16 -13.69
CA ASP A 21 -30.25 -23.13 -12.69
C ASP A 21 -29.28 -23.08 -11.51
N ILE A 22 -28.72 -24.23 -11.08
CA ILE A 22 -27.73 -24.27 -9.99
C ILE A 22 -26.41 -23.64 -10.42
N PHE A 23 -25.94 -23.94 -11.63
CA PHE A 23 -24.68 -23.38 -12.15
C PHE A 23 -24.73 -21.85 -12.25
N PHE A 24 -25.79 -21.30 -12.86
CA PHE A 24 -25.94 -19.84 -12.97
C PHE A 24 -26.15 -19.13 -11.63
N ARG A 25 -26.67 -19.83 -10.61
CA ARG A 25 -26.75 -19.31 -9.23
C ARG A 25 -25.39 -19.28 -8.55
N LEU A 26 -24.55 -20.29 -8.77
CA LEU A 26 -23.21 -20.38 -8.16
C LEU A 26 -22.14 -19.60 -8.92
N ALA A 27 -22.39 -19.20 -10.17
CA ALA A 27 -21.41 -18.55 -11.03
C ALA A 27 -20.75 -17.29 -10.41
N PRO A 28 -21.47 -16.35 -9.75
CA PRO A 28 -20.83 -15.21 -9.10
C PRO A 28 -19.85 -15.62 -7.97
N TRP A 29 -20.20 -16.64 -7.18
CA TRP A 29 -19.35 -17.18 -6.12
C TRP A 29 -18.10 -17.85 -6.67
N LEU A 30 -18.24 -18.61 -7.77
CA LEU A 30 -17.10 -19.21 -8.48
C LEU A 30 -16.18 -18.13 -9.07
N GLY A 31 -16.75 -17.02 -9.55
CA GLY A 31 -15.99 -15.87 -10.02
C GLY A 31 -15.13 -15.24 -8.94
N VAL A 32 -15.69 -15.01 -7.75
CA VAL A 32 -14.95 -14.53 -6.57
C VAL A 32 -13.81 -15.50 -6.22
N LEU A 33 -14.08 -16.80 -6.14
CA LEU A 33 -13.05 -17.81 -5.84
C LEU A 33 -11.94 -17.84 -6.89
N GLY A 34 -12.26 -17.63 -8.17
CA GLY A 34 -11.28 -17.53 -9.25
C GLY A 34 -10.33 -16.34 -9.08
N LEU A 35 -10.86 -15.16 -8.71
CA LEU A 35 -10.04 -13.97 -8.43
C LEU A 35 -9.13 -14.18 -7.22
N VAL A 36 -9.66 -14.76 -6.15
CA VAL A 36 -8.90 -15.06 -4.93
C VAL A 36 -7.79 -16.07 -5.22
N ALA A 37 -8.10 -17.17 -5.92
CA ALA A 37 -7.12 -18.17 -6.30
C ALA A 37 -5.99 -17.54 -7.15
N TRP A 38 -6.30 -16.56 -7.99
CA TRP A 38 -5.30 -15.87 -8.78
C TRP A 38 -4.29 -15.08 -7.92
N THR A 39 -4.74 -14.44 -6.82
CA THR A 39 -3.81 -13.73 -5.91
C THR A 39 -2.72 -14.65 -5.35
N ARG A 40 -2.98 -15.96 -5.29
CA ARG A 40 -2.03 -16.98 -4.83
C ARG A 40 -1.21 -17.61 -5.96
N TRP A 41 -1.87 -17.86 -7.08
CA TRP A 41 -1.31 -18.49 -8.26
C TRP A 41 -1.63 -17.62 -9.47
N PRO A 42 -0.76 -16.66 -9.80
CA PRO A 42 -1.04 -15.69 -10.84
C PRO A 42 -0.91 -16.33 -12.23
N VAL A 43 -1.90 -17.14 -12.61
CA VAL A 43 -1.97 -17.85 -13.89
C VAL A 43 -3.17 -17.37 -14.70
N PHE A 44 -2.93 -17.15 -15.98
CA PHE A 44 -3.92 -16.61 -16.93
C PHE A 44 -5.27 -17.35 -16.94
N PRO A 45 -5.34 -18.70 -16.84
CA PRO A 45 -6.62 -19.42 -16.88
C PRO A 45 -7.61 -19.04 -15.77
N LEU A 46 -7.13 -18.58 -14.61
CA LEU A 46 -8.00 -18.24 -13.48
C LEU A 46 -8.85 -16.97 -13.74
N PHE A 47 -8.33 -16.00 -14.51
CA PHE A 47 -9.13 -14.84 -14.93
C PHE A 47 -10.11 -15.15 -16.04
N VAL A 48 -9.73 -16.01 -16.97
CA VAL A 48 -10.66 -16.51 -18.00
C VAL A 48 -11.82 -17.24 -17.34
N PHE A 49 -11.53 -18.04 -16.31
CA PHE A 49 -12.55 -18.69 -15.49
C PHE A 49 -13.42 -17.68 -14.74
N ALA A 50 -12.82 -16.73 -14.02
CA ALA A 50 -13.57 -15.73 -13.24
C ALA A 50 -14.45 -14.83 -14.13
N GLY A 51 -13.90 -14.33 -15.23
CA GLY A 51 -14.62 -13.54 -16.23
C GLY A 51 -15.72 -14.35 -16.92
N GLY A 52 -15.43 -15.59 -17.30
CA GLY A 52 -16.44 -16.50 -17.87
C GLY A 52 -17.61 -16.77 -16.92
N ALA A 53 -17.32 -16.94 -15.63
CA ALA A 53 -18.35 -17.10 -14.60
C ALA A 53 -19.20 -15.83 -14.42
N ALA A 54 -18.59 -14.64 -14.43
CA ALA A 54 -19.29 -13.36 -14.38
C ALA A 54 -20.20 -13.13 -15.61
N VAL A 55 -19.67 -13.38 -16.82
CA VAL A 55 -20.44 -13.25 -18.08
C VAL A 55 -21.61 -14.24 -18.11
N ALA A 56 -21.38 -15.49 -17.71
CA ALA A 56 -22.43 -16.50 -17.61
C ALA A 56 -23.54 -16.07 -16.63
N ALA A 57 -23.17 -15.51 -15.48
CA ALA A 57 -24.11 -14.99 -14.50
C ALA A 57 -24.94 -13.82 -15.05
N LEU A 58 -24.32 -12.87 -15.76
CA LEU A 58 -24.99 -11.72 -16.38
C LEU A 58 -25.93 -12.15 -17.53
N ALA A 59 -25.46 -13.05 -18.40
CA ALA A 59 -26.23 -13.55 -19.53
C ALA A 59 -27.49 -14.31 -19.11
N ALA A 60 -27.45 -14.98 -17.95
CA ALA A 60 -28.57 -15.72 -17.40
C ALA A 60 -29.70 -14.82 -16.83
N ARG A 61 -29.53 -13.49 -16.81
CA ARG A 61 -30.49 -12.51 -16.24
C ARG A 61 -31.01 -12.98 -14.88
N PRO A 62 -30.14 -12.96 -13.84
CA PRO A 62 -30.40 -13.66 -12.61
C PRO A 62 -31.71 -13.18 -11.99
N ARG A 63 -32.61 -14.12 -11.69
CA ARG A 63 -33.90 -13.84 -11.00
C ARG A 63 -33.74 -13.31 -9.55
N GLY A 64 -32.52 -12.94 -9.15
CA GLY A 64 -32.11 -12.62 -7.78
C GLY A 64 -31.44 -11.26 -7.61
N GLY A 65 -32.02 -10.19 -8.19
CA GLY A 65 -31.79 -8.80 -7.75
C GLY A 65 -30.53 -8.10 -8.27
N ARG A 66 -30.57 -6.75 -8.20
CA ARG A 66 -29.52 -5.81 -8.65
C ARG A 66 -28.12 -6.13 -8.12
N ALA A 67 -28.02 -6.76 -6.96
CA ALA A 67 -26.75 -7.05 -6.33
C ALA A 67 -25.96 -8.19 -6.97
N ARG A 68 -26.61 -9.19 -7.58
CA ARG A 68 -25.90 -10.22 -8.37
C ARG A 68 -25.30 -9.65 -9.65
N VAL A 69 -26.00 -8.68 -10.26
CA VAL A 69 -25.48 -7.93 -11.40
C VAL A 69 -24.28 -7.10 -10.97
N LEU A 70 -24.39 -6.36 -9.87
CA LEU A 70 -23.31 -5.55 -9.31
C LEU A 70 -22.06 -6.39 -8.97
N SER A 71 -22.22 -7.50 -8.23
CA SER A 71 -21.11 -8.39 -7.91
C SER A 71 -20.47 -9.00 -9.16
N SER A 72 -21.27 -9.43 -10.14
CA SER A 72 -20.72 -9.95 -11.40
C SER A 72 -19.94 -8.88 -12.18
N ALA A 73 -20.40 -7.62 -12.14
CA ALA A 73 -19.66 -6.49 -12.70
C ALA A 73 -18.32 -6.26 -11.98
N ILE A 74 -18.30 -6.33 -10.65
CA ILE A 74 -17.07 -6.19 -9.84
C ILE A 74 -16.10 -7.36 -10.12
N VAL A 75 -16.61 -8.59 -10.23
CA VAL A 75 -15.78 -9.76 -10.62
C VAL A 75 -15.18 -9.56 -12.01
N LEU A 76 -15.97 -9.05 -12.97
CA LEU A 76 -15.49 -8.75 -14.31
C LEU A 76 -14.40 -7.67 -14.29
N ALA A 77 -14.58 -6.61 -13.50
CA ALA A 77 -13.55 -5.60 -13.28
C ALA A 77 -12.26 -6.20 -12.69
N GLY A 78 -12.38 -7.11 -11.70
CA GLY A 78 -11.25 -7.84 -11.14
C GLY A 78 -10.53 -8.73 -12.16
N ALA A 79 -11.28 -9.39 -13.05
CA ALA A 79 -10.70 -10.20 -14.13
C ALA A 79 -9.97 -9.36 -15.18
N LEU A 80 -10.48 -8.16 -15.49
CA LEU A 80 -9.84 -7.20 -16.38
C LEU A 80 -8.56 -6.62 -15.76
N ALA A 81 -8.62 -6.14 -14.52
CA ALA A 81 -7.45 -5.68 -13.75
C ALA A 81 -6.36 -6.75 -13.70
N GLY A 82 -6.78 -7.98 -13.44
CA GLY A 82 -5.93 -9.15 -13.47
C GLY A 82 -5.27 -9.45 -14.82
N SER A 83 -6.03 -9.35 -15.90
CA SER A 83 -5.53 -9.55 -17.26
C SER A 83 -4.49 -8.49 -17.64
N PHE A 84 -4.71 -7.24 -17.22
CA PHE A 84 -3.75 -6.15 -17.35
C PHE A 84 -2.47 -6.44 -16.56
N ALA A 85 -2.58 -6.87 -15.30
CA ALA A 85 -1.44 -7.28 -14.48
C ALA A 85 -0.59 -8.38 -15.15
N GLN A 86 -1.24 -9.36 -15.80
CA GLN A 86 -0.56 -10.41 -16.55
C GLN A 86 0.15 -9.89 -17.80
N PHE A 87 -0.44 -8.92 -18.49
CA PHE A 87 0.19 -8.28 -19.64
C PHE A 87 1.45 -7.52 -19.21
N GLU A 88 1.35 -6.73 -18.14
CA GLU A 88 2.46 -5.98 -17.56
C GLU A 88 3.59 -6.90 -17.08
N MET A 89 3.28 -7.91 -16.24
CA MET A 89 4.26 -8.89 -15.78
C MET A 89 4.93 -9.66 -16.93
N ARG A 90 4.21 -9.96 -18.01
CA ARG A 90 4.79 -10.59 -19.21
C ARG A 90 5.72 -9.66 -19.97
N GLY A 91 5.38 -8.36 -20.04
CA GLY A 91 6.26 -7.35 -20.61
C GLY A 91 7.60 -7.31 -19.88
N ILE A 92 7.54 -7.16 -18.55
CA ILE A 92 8.71 -7.15 -17.66
C ILE A 92 9.50 -8.46 -17.78
N SER A 93 8.82 -9.61 -17.83
CA SER A 93 9.45 -10.93 -17.94
C SER A 93 10.17 -11.16 -19.28
N ARG A 94 9.66 -10.60 -20.38
CA ARG A 94 10.18 -10.87 -21.73
C ARG A 94 11.31 -9.95 -22.14
N ASN A 95 11.23 -8.67 -21.77
CA ASN A 95 12.21 -7.67 -22.14
C ASN A 95 12.34 -6.65 -21.00
N PHE A 96 13.07 -7.06 -19.96
CA PHE A 96 13.28 -6.22 -18.79
C PHE A 96 14.10 -4.97 -19.11
N ASP A 97 15.07 -5.08 -20.02
CA ASP A 97 15.91 -3.95 -20.43
C ASP A 97 15.07 -2.85 -21.07
N ALA A 98 14.29 -3.16 -22.12
CA ALA A 98 13.44 -2.13 -22.76
C ALA A 98 12.35 -1.56 -21.83
N TYR A 99 11.82 -2.38 -20.90
CA TYR A 99 10.92 -1.89 -19.86
C TYR A 99 11.63 -0.90 -18.94
N TRP A 100 12.86 -1.23 -18.52
CA TRP A 100 13.67 -0.40 -17.65
C TRP A 100 14.08 0.89 -18.33
N ASP A 101 14.57 0.87 -19.57
CA ASP A 101 15.02 2.07 -20.29
C ASP A 101 13.91 3.11 -20.41
N SER A 102 12.67 2.69 -20.71
CA SER A 102 11.51 3.59 -20.76
C SER A 102 11.12 4.12 -19.37
N ARG A 103 11.41 3.36 -18.32
CA ARG A 103 11.05 3.71 -16.95
C ARG A 103 12.10 4.61 -16.30
N SER A 104 13.38 4.32 -16.50
CA SER A 104 14.51 5.13 -16.04
C SER A 104 14.46 6.51 -16.69
N ALA A 105 14.25 6.61 -18.00
CA ALA A 105 14.16 7.90 -18.68
C ALA A 105 13.07 8.83 -18.09
N ARG A 106 11.90 8.27 -17.73
CA ARG A 106 10.84 9.03 -17.05
C ARG A 106 11.18 9.39 -15.61
N ALA A 107 11.92 8.52 -14.91
CA ALA A 107 12.37 8.79 -13.56
C ALA A 107 13.47 9.86 -13.55
N GLU A 108 14.35 9.86 -14.54
CA GLU A 108 15.39 10.86 -14.76
C GLU A 108 14.78 12.23 -15.10
N GLU A 109 13.79 12.28 -16.00
CA GLU A 109 13.06 13.54 -16.31
C GLU A 109 12.38 14.11 -15.05
N ALA A 110 11.70 13.26 -14.28
CA ALA A 110 11.07 13.68 -13.02
C ALA A 110 12.09 14.05 -11.92
N LEU A 111 13.30 13.46 -11.96
CA LEU A 111 14.37 13.80 -11.04
C LEU A 111 14.95 15.17 -11.37
N ASP A 112 15.17 15.45 -12.65
CA ASP A 112 15.68 16.74 -13.13
C ASP A 112 14.70 17.87 -12.77
N GLU A 113 13.41 17.71 -13.08
CA GLU A 113 12.35 18.68 -12.73
C GLU A 113 12.30 18.96 -11.22
N ARG A 114 12.35 17.91 -10.39
CA ARG A 114 12.27 18.07 -8.93
C ARG A 114 13.53 18.67 -8.31
N LEU A 115 14.71 18.41 -8.88
CA LEU A 115 15.95 19.03 -8.40
C LEU A 115 16.03 20.51 -8.81
N ASP A 116 15.54 20.86 -10.01
CA ASP A 116 15.42 22.24 -10.46
C ASP A 116 14.44 23.03 -9.57
N ASP A 117 13.26 22.46 -9.30
CA ASP A 117 12.29 23.02 -8.36
C ASP A 117 12.90 23.21 -6.97
N LEU A 118 13.55 22.18 -6.42
CA LEU A 118 14.18 22.25 -5.09
C LEU A 118 15.17 23.41 -4.99
N THR A 119 15.92 23.64 -6.05
CA THR A 119 16.98 24.66 -6.10
C THR A 119 16.39 26.05 -6.26
N THR A 120 15.44 26.19 -7.17
CA THR A 120 14.66 27.43 -7.36
C THR A 120 13.99 27.83 -6.04
N MET A 121 13.38 26.88 -5.34
CA MET A 121 12.74 27.16 -4.05
C MET A 121 13.76 27.45 -2.94
N GLY A 122 14.94 26.82 -2.95
CA GLY A 122 16.03 27.10 -2.03
C GLY A 122 16.60 28.52 -2.18
N GLU A 123 16.85 28.95 -3.41
CA GLU A 123 17.28 30.32 -3.73
C GLU A 123 16.21 31.35 -3.37
N GLU A 124 14.95 31.06 -3.68
CA GLU A 124 13.82 31.90 -3.31
C GLU A 124 13.69 32.01 -1.79
N ALA A 125 13.88 30.91 -1.05
CA ALA A 125 13.86 30.90 0.40
C ALA A 125 14.89 31.86 0.99
N VAL A 126 16.18 31.72 0.64
CA VAL A 126 17.23 32.59 1.21
C VAL A 126 17.07 34.05 0.80
N ARG A 127 16.57 34.32 -0.42
CA ARG A 127 16.24 35.66 -0.87
C ARG A 127 15.12 36.28 -0.04
N ARG A 128 14.07 35.52 0.26
CA ARG A 128 12.95 35.98 1.10
C ARG A 128 13.37 36.17 2.56
N ILE A 129 14.20 35.26 3.10
CA ILE A 129 14.75 35.37 4.45
C ILE A 129 15.58 36.66 4.58
N GLY A 130 16.45 36.97 3.61
CA GLY A 130 17.23 38.21 3.63
C GLY A 130 16.36 39.47 3.62
N ASN A 131 15.29 39.48 2.81
CA ASN A 131 14.33 40.59 2.79
C ASN A 131 13.53 40.72 4.10
N LEU A 132 13.21 39.59 4.75
CA LEU A 132 12.54 39.56 6.04
C LEU A 132 13.44 40.11 7.15
N ALA A 133 14.71 39.70 7.18
CA ALA A 133 15.68 40.15 8.17
C ALA A 133 15.88 41.67 8.14
N SER A 134 15.91 42.30 6.95
CA SER A 134 16.07 43.75 6.84
C SER A 134 14.83 44.57 7.23
N ARG A 135 13.65 43.96 7.39
CA ARG A 135 12.37 44.68 7.58
C ARG A 135 11.58 44.26 8.83
N GLY A 136 11.84 43.06 9.36
CA GLY A 136 11.11 42.48 10.47
C GLY A 136 11.64 42.93 11.83
N THR A 137 10.83 42.72 12.86
CA THR A 137 11.25 42.88 14.27
C THR A 137 10.77 41.69 15.09
N GLY A 138 11.67 41.09 15.87
CA GLY A 138 11.36 40.05 16.86
C GLY A 138 10.47 38.92 16.34
N THR A 139 9.27 38.78 16.93
CA THR A 139 8.29 37.72 16.62
C THR A 139 7.86 37.66 15.15
N SER A 140 7.81 38.80 14.46
CA SER A 140 7.46 38.83 13.03
C SER A 140 8.50 38.14 12.14
N ILE A 141 9.76 38.07 12.58
CA ILE A 141 10.82 37.35 11.86
C ILE A 141 10.60 35.84 12.02
N LEU A 142 10.25 35.37 13.22
CA LEU A 142 10.02 33.94 13.45
C LEU A 142 8.81 33.43 12.65
N GLU A 143 7.68 34.16 12.68
CA GLU A 143 6.49 33.83 11.89
C GLU A 143 6.82 33.88 10.38
N GLY A 144 7.52 34.91 9.91
CA GLY A 144 7.91 35.00 8.51
C GLY A 144 8.88 33.89 8.08
N LEU A 145 9.82 33.47 8.93
CA LEU A 145 10.71 32.33 8.64
C LEU A 145 9.91 31.04 8.50
N ARG A 146 8.92 30.84 9.37
CA ARG A 146 8.03 29.69 9.31
C ARG A 146 7.21 29.68 8.03
N ASP A 147 6.61 30.81 7.66
CA ASP A 147 5.85 30.94 6.41
C ASP A 147 6.74 30.66 5.19
N ILE A 148 7.95 31.24 5.15
CA ILE A 148 8.91 30.96 4.08
C ILE A 148 9.26 29.48 4.03
N ARG A 149 9.55 28.86 5.17
CA ARG A 149 9.91 27.44 5.25
C ARG A 149 8.77 26.55 4.75
N GLU A 150 7.55 26.79 5.19
CA GLU A 150 6.36 26.01 4.79
C GLU A 150 6.03 26.20 3.30
N GLU A 151 6.14 27.42 2.76
CA GLU A 151 5.87 27.70 1.34
C GLU A 151 6.97 27.20 0.40
N THR A 152 8.23 27.16 0.85
CA THR A 152 9.37 26.71 0.04
C THR A 152 9.71 25.24 0.20
N GLY A 153 9.00 24.53 1.09
CA GLY A 153 9.26 23.11 1.36
C GLY A 153 10.62 22.84 2.03
N MET A 154 11.28 23.87 2.56
CA MET A 154 12.57 23.71 3.24
C MET A 154 12.37 23.01 4.59
N THR A 155 13.35 22.23 5.01
CA THR A 155 13.32 21.59 6.35
C THR A 155 13.76 22.57 7.44
N LEU A 156 14.54 23.60 7.06
CA LEU A 156 15.09 24.61 7.94
C LEU A 156 15.16 25.97 7.24
N ALA A 157 14.82 27.03 7.97
CA ALA A 157 15.10 28.42 7.62
C ALA A 157 15.72 29.14 8.84
N THR A 158 16.83 29.86 8.66
CA THR A 158 17.55 30.50 9.76
C THR A 158 18.28 31.77 9.31
N ILE A 159 18.55 32.64 10.28
CA ILE A 159 19.38 33.84 10.14
C ILE A 159 20.58 33.71 11.07
N TYR A 160 21.77 33.94 10.53
CA TYR A 160 23.02 34.10 11.27
C TYR A 160 23.46 35.56 11.25
N GLY A 161 24.06 36.01 12.34
CA GLY A 161 24.69 37.33 12.46
C GLY A 161 25.99 37.42 11.67
N SER A 162 26.58 38.62 11.64
CA SER A 162 27.79 38.91 10.85
C SER A 162 29.05 38.14 11.25
N ASP A 163 29.10 37.60 12.47
CA ASP A 163 30.15 36.73 12.98
C ASP A 163 29.81 35.23 12.82
N GLY A 164 28.74 34.92 12.08
CA GLY A 164 28.16 33.58 12.00
C GLY A 164 27.40 33.18 13.27
N GLY A 165 27.22 34.08 14.23
CA GLY A 165 26.46 33.86 15.47
C GLY A 165 24.99 33.52 15.17
N PHE A 166 24.39 32.69 16.03
CA PHE A 166 23.00 32.30 15.86
C PHE A 166 22.05 33.44 16.26
N GLU A 167 21.08 33.79 15.41
CA GLU A 167 20.07 34.81 15.72
C GLU A 167 18.64 34.24 15.79
N VAL A 168 18.12 33.66 14.70
CA VAL A 168 16.74 33.17 14.61
C VAL A 168 16.67 31.89 13.80
N TRP A 169 15.83 30.94 14.21
CA TRP A 169 15.68 29.60 13.63
C TRP A 169 14.23 29.16 13.56
N ASP A 170 13.81 28.59 12.43
CA ASP A 170 12.59 27.80 12.33
C ASP A 170 12.83 26.49 11.56
N GLY A 171 12.24 25.39 12.04
CA GLY A 171 12.36 24.07 11.44
C GLY A 171 13.30 23.11 12.16
N VAL A 172 13.60 21.99 11.51
CA VAL A 172 14.35 20.87 12.10
C VAL A 172 15.60 20.58 11.28
N HIS A 173 16.76 20.62 11.94
CA HIS A 173 18.01 20.14 11.36
C HIS A 173 18.79 19.33 12.40
N ARG A 174 19.48 18.30 11.91
CA ARG A 174 20.19 17.34 12.73
C ARG A 174 21.69 17.46 12.48
N GLY A 175 22.41 17.93 13.50
CA GLY A 175 23.86 18.08 13.50
C GLY A 175 24.30 19.54 13.55
N VAL A 176 25.61 19.76 13.52
CA VAL A 176 26.20 21.11 13.53
C VAL A 176 26.20 21.67 12.11
N VAL A 177 25.74 22.91 11.92
CA VAL A 177 25.86 23.62 10.65
C VAL A 177 27.34 24.06 10.47
N PRO A 178 27.99 23.72 9.34
CA PRO A 178 29.35 24.16 9.01
C PRO A 178 29.55 25.67 9.13
N GLU A 179 30.77 26.09 9.48
CA GLU A 179 31.08 27.50 9.71
C GLU A 179 30.96 28.32 8.43
N GLU A 180 31.39 27.77 7.30
CA GLU A 180 31.39 28.44 5.99
C GLU A 180 29.95 28.79 5.54
N LEU A 181 28.96 28.03 6.00
CA LEU A 181 27.54 28.31 5.75
C LEU A 181 26.98 29.37 6.69
N ARG A 182 27.49 29.45 7.92
CA ARG A 182 27.07 30.45 8.91
C ARG A 182 27.60 31.82 8.55
N THR A 183 28.84 31.89 8.05
CA THR A 183 29.49 33.13 7.59
C THR A 183 29.08 33.52 6.17
N GLY A 184 28.38 32.65 5.44
CA GLY A 184 27.93 32.92 4.07
C GLY A 184 29.05 32.90 3.04
N GLU A 185 30.17 32.24 3.35
CA GLU A 185 31.31 32.07 2.44
C GLU A 185 30.95 31.23 1.21
N VAL A 186 30.01 30.29 1.38
CA VAL A 186 29.52 29.42 0.31
C VAL A 186 28.02 29.61 0.11
N ARG A 187 27.61 29.91 -1.13
CA ARG A 187 26.20 30.09 -1.52
C ARG A 187 25.38 28.80 -1.44
N PHE A 188 26.04 27.67 -1.63
CA PHE A 188 25.42 26.36 -1.56
C PHE A 188 26.43 25.33 -1.07
N LEU A 189 25.93 24.28 -0.40
CA LEU A 189 26.75 23.15 0.01
C LEU A 189 25.88 21.91 0.11
N TYR A 190 26.29 20.81 -0.51
CA TYR A 190 25.75 19.50 -0.18
C TYR A 190 26.64 18.83 0.86
N GLN A 191 26.04 18.42 1.98
CA GLN A 191 26.77 17.69 3.03
C GLN A 191 26.16 16.31 3.26
N ASP A 192 26.87 15.29 2.80
CA ASP A 192 26.56 13.88 3.04
C ASP A 192 27.11 13.42 4.39
N ARG A 193 26.20 13.16 5.35
CA ARG A 193 26.53 12.56 6.65
C ARG A 193 25.83 11.20 6.79
N PRO A 194 26.35 10.29 7.66
CA PRO A 194 25.85 8.93 7.77
C PRO A 194 24.34 8.79 8.02
N LEU A 195 23.75 9.70 8.80
CA LEU A 195 22.33 9.64 9.16
C LEU A 195 21.45 10.62 8.38
N PHE A 196 21.95 11.83 8.11
CA PHE A 196 21.19 12.90 7.47
C PHE A 196 22.08 13.62 6.46
N SER A 197 21.61 13.75 5.22
CA SER A 197 22.29 14.55 4.20
C SER A 197 21.43 15.75 3.85
N TYR A 198 22.05 16.92 3.78
CA TYR A 198 21.36 18.18 3.54
C TYR A 198 21.97 18.91 2.34
N LEU A 199 21.11 19.61 1.61
CA LEU A 199 21.50 20.65 0.66
C LEU A 199 21.22 22.00 1.33
N TYR A 200 22.26 22.82 1.46
CA TYR A 200 22.19 24.13 2.06
C TYR A 200 22.21 25.20 0.98
N PHE A 201 21.47 26.28 1.24
CA PHE A 201 21.45 27.50 0.46
C PHE A 201 21.80 28.65 1.41
N THR A 202 22.62 29.59 0.98
CA THR A 202 22.93 30.81 1.73
C THR A 202 22.86 32.05 0.85
N ALA A 203 22.50 33.18 1.46
CA ALA A 203 22.61 34.49 0.85
C ALA A 203 23.03 35.52 1.90
N PRO A 204 23.87 36.51 1.55
CA PRO A 204 24.22 37.60 2.45
C PRO A 204 23.00 38.50 2.72
N ILE A 205 22.87 38.97 3.95
CA ILE A 205 21.79 39.89 4.35
C ILE A 205 22.29 41.34 4.25
N PRO A 206 21.54 42.26 3.60
CA PRO A 206 21.88 43.68 3.59
C PRO A 206 21.91 44.24 5.02
N GLY A 207 23.06 44.77 5.44
CA GLY A 207 23.30 45.25 6.82
C GLY A 207 24.13 44.31 7.69
N GLY A 208 24.42 43.10 7.22
CA GLY A 208 25.26 42.12 7.90
C GLY A 208 24.52 40.81 8.20
N GLY A 209 25.27 39.71 8.25
CA GLY A 209 24.74 38.37 8.52
C GLY A 209 24.41 37.55 7.27
N THR A 210 23.87 36.36 7.49
CA THR A 210 23.66 35.32 6.49
C THR A 210 22.26 34.72 6.63
N ALA A 211 21.49 34.75 5.55
CA ALA A 211 20.27 33.99 5.42
C ALA A 211 20.62 32.57 4.99
N MET A 212 20.09 31.55 5.65
CA MET A 212 20.31 30.16 5.29
C MET A 212 19.01 29.37 5.26
N ALA A 213 18.84 28.55 4.23
CA ALA A 213 17.82 27.53 4.15
C ALA A 213 18.48 26.15 3.94
N ALA A 214 17.82 25.08 4.37
CA ALA A 214 18.29 23.74 4.12
C ALA A 214 17.16 22.78 3.78
N ALA A 215 17.40 21.91 2.81
CA ALA A 215 16.53 20.81 2.46
C ALA A 215 17.16 19.49 2.90
N LEU A 216 16.38 18.64 3.57
CA LEU A 216 16.77 17.27 3.89
C LEU A 216 16.69 16.41 2.64
N ILE A 217 17.85 15.99 2.16
CA ILE A 217 17.95 15.19 0.94
C ILE A 217 17.76 13.70 1.24
N LYS A 218 18.35 13.22 2.34
CA LYS A 218 18.38 11.79 2.67
C LYS A 218 18.40 11.56 4.17
N ALA A 219 17.50 10.71 4.66
CA ALA A 219 17.51 10.21 6.03
C ALA A 219 17.76 8.69 6.05
N ASN A 220 18.92 8.27 6.57
CA ASN A 220 19.27 6.84 6.72
C ASN A 220 18.76 6.30 8.07
N LEU A 221 17.48 6.47 8.36
CA LEU A 221 16.88 5.98 9.60
C LEU A 221 16.28 4.57 9.40
N PRO A 222 16.42 3.67 10.40
CA PRO A 222 15.68 2.41 10.42
C PRO A 222 14.16 2.66 10.30
N ARG A 223 13.47 1.87 9.47
CA ARG A 223 12.01 1.98 9.23
C ARG A 223 11.12 1.85 10.49
N SER A 224 11.70 1.41 11.62
CA SER A 224 11.02 1.31 12.90
C SER A 224 10.90 2.64 13.66
N LEU A 225 11.59 3.69 13.19
CA LEU A 225 11.39 5.05 13.68
C LEU A 225 10.30 5.68 12.81
N GLU A 226 9.06 5.62 13.27
CA GLU A 226 7.83 5.98 12.52
C GLU A 226 7.67 7.48 12.19
N GLU A 227 8.65 8.32 12.51
CA GLU A 227 8.59 9.74 12.16
C GLU A 227 9.06 9.91 10.71
N ASP A 228 8.14 10.28 9.83
CA ASP A 228 8.46 10.64 8.46
C ASP A 228 9.34 11.89 8.47
N PRO A 229 10.64 11.79 8.10
CA PRO A 229 11.55 12.90 8.24
C PRO A 229 11.35 13.96 7.13
N GLY A 230 10.49 13.70 6.13
CA GLY A 230 10.25 14.58 4.99
C GLY A 230 11.49 14.72 4.11
N ASP A 231 12.17 13.61 3.82
CA ASP A 231 13.37 13.61 3.00
C ASP A 231 13.06 13.44 1.50
N PHE A 232 13.80 14.16 0.66
CA PHE A 232 13.63 14.16 -0.80
C PHE A 232 13.62 12.76 -1.41
N LEU A 233 14.47 11.85 -0.93
CA LEU A 233 14.55 10.47 -1.42
C LEU A 233 13.24 9.70 -1.24
N ARG A 234 12.60 9.87 -0.08
CA ARG A 234 11.31 9.24 0.22
C ARG A 234 10.18 9.87 -0.58
N ASP A 235 10.14 11.19 -0.67
CA ASP A 235 9.14 11.92 -1.47
C ASP A 235 9.23 11.59 -2.96
N PHE A 236 10.45 11.37 -3.47
CA PHE A 236 10.67 10.90 -4.83
C PHE A 236 10.19 9.46 -5.01
N ARG A 237 10.51 8.56 -4.08
CA ARG A 237 10.03 7.17 -4.12
C ARG A 237 8.50 7.11 -4.08
N ASP A 238 7.85 7.89 -3.22
CA ASP A 238 6.40 7.84 -3.04
C ASP A 238 5.67 8.50 -4.23
N GLY A 239 6.25 9.54 -4.84
CA GLY A 239 5.68 10.23 -6.01
C GLY A 239 5.97 9.54 -7.35
N VAL A 240 7.20 9.10 -7.57
CA VAL A 240 7.67 8.54 -8.85
C VAL A 240 7.65 7.02 -8.84
N GLY A 241 7.83 6.37 -7.69
CA GLY A 241 7.82 4.91 -7.54
C GLY A 241 9.18 4.24 -7.71
N GLU A 242 10.26 5.02 -7.75
CA GLU A 242 11.63 4.54 -7.99
C GLU A 242 12.57 4.94 -6.85
N ASP A 243 13.51 4.05 -6.51
CA ASP A 243 14.51 4.31 -5.48
C ASP A 243 15.70 5.09 -6.07
N LEU A 244 16.21 6.09 -5.35
CA LEU A 244 17.41 6.85 -5.72
C LEU A 244 18.60 6.48 -4.87
N ARG A 245 19.80 6.55 -5.46
CA ARG A 245 21.07 6.48 -4.75
C ARG A 245 21.86 7.75 -5.01
N ILE A 246 22.23 8.43 -3.93
CA ILE A 246 23.08 9.61 -3.98
C ILE A 246 24.51 9.22 -3.64
N PHE A 247 25.43 9.72 -4.45
CA PHE A 247 26.87 9.63 -4.32
C PHE A 247 27.46 11.02 -4.14
N ARG A 248 28.63 11.08 -3.50
CA ARG A 248 29.44 12.31 -3.51
C ARG A 248 30.06 12.49 -4.91
N ALA A 249 30.15 13.73 -5.35
CA ALA A 249 30.68 14.11 -6.66
C ALA A 249 32.17 13.71 -6.88
N ASP A 250 32.90 13.31 -5.84
CA ASP A 250 34.32 12.97 -5.88
C ASP A 250 34.60 11.47 -6.12
N ARG A 251 33.57 10.62 -6.25
CA ARG A 251 33.76 9.19 -6.50
C ARG A 251 33.56 8.81 -7.97
N PRO A 252 34.57 8.17 -8.62
CA PRO A 252 34.36 7.57 -9.93
C PRO A 252 33.39 6.40 -9.78
N THR A 253 32.35 6.34 -10.63
CA THR A 253 31.37 5.25 -10.58
C THR A 253 31.03 4.77 -11.99
N ASP A 254 30.95 3.45 -12.15
CA ASP A 254 30.75 2.72 -13.43
C ASP A 254 29.27 2.60 -13.87
N GLU A 255 28.33 3.28 -13.19
CA GLU A 255 26.89 3.26 -13.51
C GLU A 255 26.47 4.58 -14.17
N GLU A 256 25.38 4.57 -14.94
CA GLU A 256 24.73 5.77 -15.52
C GLU A 256 24.31 6.72 -14.38
N VAL A 257 25.24 7.60 -14.03
CA VAL A 257 25.16 8.48 -12.87
C VAL A 257 24.93 9.89 -13.38
N TYR A 258 23.86 10.52 -12.92
CA TYR A 258 23.55 11.89 -13.22
C TYR A 258 24.35 12.78 -12.27
N ASP A 259 25.42 13.39 -12.78
CA ASP A 259 26.16 14.40 -12.04
C ASP A 259 25.33 15.67 -11.99
N TRP A 260 24.82 16.01 -10.80
CA TRP A 260 24.07 17.24 -10.64
C TRP A 260 25.05 18.41 -10.49
N VAL A 261 25.13 19.22 -11.55
CA VAL A 261 26.04 20.36 -11.67
C VAL A 261 25.24 21.65 -11.52
N TRP A 262 25.58 22.46 -10.52
CA TRP A 262 25.00 23.80 -10.32
C TRP A 262 26.09 24.87 -10.50
N GLU A 263 25.82 25.88 -11.33
CA GLU A 263 26.78 26.94 -11.71
C GLU A 263 28.19 26.41 -12.12
N GLY A 264 28.26 25.22 -12.71
CA GLY A 264 29.52 24.60 -13.15
C GLY A 264 30.28 23.83 -12.07
N GLN A 265 29.70 23.64 -10.87
CA GLN A 265 30.24 22.77 -9.82
C GLN A 265 29.36 21.54 -9.61
N ALA A 266 29.94 20.35 -9.64
CA ALA A 266 29.24 19.11 -9.31
C ALA A 266 28.98 19.04 -7.80
N LEU A 267 27.70 19.08 -7.41
CA LEU A 267 27.29 19.08 -6.00
C LEU A 267 27.22 17.67 -5.43
N PHE A 268 26.53 16.79 -6.15
CA PHE A 268 26.45 15.37 -5.87
C PHE A 268 25.95 14.65 -7.10
N SER A 269 26.14 13.34 -7.13
CA SER A 269 25.70 12.51 -8.25
C SER A 269 24.54 11.63 -7.82
N VAL A 270 23.50 11.54 -8.63
CA VAL A 270 22.29 10.75 -8.35
C VAL A 270 22.11 9.69 -9.42
N ALA A 271 21.80 8.47 -9.01
CA ALA A 271 21.41 7.41 -9.93
C ALA A 271 20.07 6.82 -9.50
N VAL A 272 19.22 6.53 -10.48
CA VAL A 272 18.02 5.73 -10.28
C VAL A 272 18.45 4.27 -10.08
N VAL A 273 18.09 3.68 -8.94
CA VAL A 273 18.52 2.32 -8.60
C VAL A 273 17.77 1.34 -9.49
N ARG A 274 18.53 0.65 -10.35
CA ARG A 274 17.98 -0.43 -11.18
C ARG A 274 17.57 -1.62 -10.31
N PRO A 275 16.27 -1.96 -10.24
CA PRO A 275 15.84 -3.15 -9.52
C PRO A 275 16.20 -4.40 -10.34
N THR A 276 16.29 -5.53 -9.66
CA THR A 276 16.30 -6.82 -10.37
C THR A 276 14.93 -7.09 -10.99
N GLN A 277 14.91 -7.86 -12.08
CA GLN A 277 13.67 -8.28 -12.72
C GLN A 277 12.72 -8.99 -11.73
N GLU A 278 13.27 -9.82 -10.84
CA GLU A 278 12.50 -10.54 -9.82
C GLU A 278 11.86 -9.60 -8.79
N GLN A 279 12.61 -8.60 -8.31
CA GLN A 279 12.09 -7.59 -7.38
C GLN A 279 10.94 -6.81 -8.01
N ARG A 280 11.11 -6.35 -9.26
CA ARG A 280 10.04 -5.60 -9.94
C ARG A 280 8.79 -6.45 -10.16
N LEU A 281 8.96 -7.70 -10.56
CA LEU A 281 7.84 -8.63 -10.72
C LEU A 281 7.12 -8.88 -9.39
N ALA A 282 7.84 -8.95 -8.27
CA ALA A 282 7.25 -9.12 -6.94
C ALA A 282 6.44 -7.88 -6.52
N GLU A 283 6.96 -6.67 -6.76
CA GLU A 283 6.27 -5.40 -6.46
C GLU A 283 4.98 -5.26 -7.27
N VAL A 284 5.07 -5.39 -8.60
CA VAL A 284 3.91 -5.32 -9.51
C VAL A 284 2.88 -6.38 -9.13
N ARG A 285 3.32 -7.60 -8.83
CA ARG A 285 2.43 -8.67 -8.35
C ARG A 285 1.75 -8.30 -7.04
N ALA A 286 2.46 -7.72 -6.08
CA ALA A 286 1.88 -7.36 -4.79
C ALA A 286 0.80 -6.29 -4.95
N VAL A 287 1.06 -5.24 -5.73
CA VAL A 287 0.10 -4.17 -6.03
C VAL A 287 -1.16 -4.74 -6.67
N TRP A 288 -1.02 -5.50 -7.75
CA TRP A 288 -2.17 -6.07 -8.45
C TRP A 288 -2.91 -7.13 -7.63
N SER A 289 -2.21 -7.89 -6.78
CA SER A 289 -2.85 -8.84 -5.86
C SER A 289 -3.71 -8.12 -4.82
N ARG A 290 -3.29 -6.95 -4.33
CA ARG A 290 -4.11 -6.11 -3.45
C ARG A 290 -5.36 -5.61 -4.16
N VAL A 291 -5.22 -5.07 -5.38
CA VAL A 291 -6.35 -4.56 -6.17
C VAL A 291 -7.35 -5.67 -6.47
N VAL A 292 -6.90 -6.80 -7.00
CA VAL A 292 -7.76 -7.95 -7.33
C VAL A 292 -8.37 -8.55 -6.06
N GLY A 293 -7.59 -8.67 -4.98
CA GLY A 293 -8.07 -9.15 -3.68
C GLY A 293 -9.17 -8.26 -3.09
N LEU A 294 -9.00 -6.94 -3.16
CA LEU A 294 -9.99 -5.96 -2.71
C LEU A 294 -11.27 -6.06 -3.54
N LEU A 295 -11.17 -6.15 -4.87
CA LEU A 295 -12.34 -6.33 -5.75
C LEU A 295 -13.06 -7.65 -5.45
N ALA A 296 -12.32 -8.74 -5.21
CA ALA A 296 -12.91 -10.00 -4.81
C ALA A 296 -13.64 -9.91 -3.46
N LEU A 297 -13.05 -9.20 -2.49
CA LEU A 297 -13.67 -8.96 -1.17
C LEU A 297 -14.96 -8.13 -1.30
N ILE A 298 -14.94 -7.04 -2.06
CA ILE A 298 -16.12 -6.20 -2.29
C ILE A 298 -17.21 -7.01 -3.00
N ALA A 299 -16.86 -7.76 -4.05
CA ALA A 299 -17.81 -8.63 -4.76
C ALA A 299 -18.42 -9.69 -3.84
N TRP A 300 -17.62 -10.26 -2.94
CA TRP A 300 -18.05 -11.22 -1.92
C TRP A 300 -19.00 -10.58 -0.90
N LEU A 301 -18.66 -9.43 -0.33
CA LEU A 301 -19.50 -8.70 0.61
C LEU A 301 -20.86 -8.34 -0.01
N VAL A 302 -20.85 -7.82 -1.24
CA VAL A 302 -22.08 -7.54 -1.98
C VAL A 302 -22.94 -8.79 -2.08
N LEU A 303 -22.37 -9.96 -2.44
CA LEU A 303 -23.14 -11.21 -2.49
C LEU A 303 -23.61 -11.66 -1.11
N ALA A 304 -22.75 -11.65 -0.10
CA ALA A 304 -23.03 -12.17 1.23
C ALA A 304 -24.16 -11.41 1.94
N PHE A 305 -24.28 -10.09 1.75
CA PHE A 305 -25.29 -9.26 2.40
C PHE A 305 -26.60 -9.12 1.61
N THR A 306 -26.63 -9.51 0.33
CA THR A 306 -27.79 -9.26 -0.55
C THR A 306 -28.32 -10.50 -1.25
N ALA A 307 -27.59 -11.62 -1.24
CA ALA A 307 -28.08 -12.88 -1.75
C ALA A 307 -29.26 -13.35 -0.88
N GLY A 308 -30.33 -13.82 -1.53
CA GLY A 308 -31.56 -14.20 -0.85
C GLY A 308 -31.36 -15.31 0.18
N ALA A 309 -32.34 -15.47 1.07
CA ALA A 309 -32.31 -16.42 2.20
C ALA A 309 -32.30 -17.92 1.81
N GLU A 310 -32.01 -18.28 0.56
CA GLU A 310 -31.98 -19.67 0.08
C GLU A 310 -30.79 -20.45 0.65
N ARG A 311 -31.00 -21.76 0.89
CA ARG A 311 -30.01 -22.65 1.52
C ARG A 311 -28.68 -22.74 0.73
N THR A 312 -28.73 -22.63 -0.60
CA THR A 312 -27.52 -22.69 -1.44
C THR A 312 -26.66 -21.44 -1.34
N ASP A 313 -27.27 -20.26 -1.21
CA ASP A 313 -26.55 -18.99 -1.09
C ASP A 313 -25.90 -18.90 0.31
N ARG A 314 -26.58 -19.39 1.35
CA ARG A 314 -26.02 -19.53 2.72
C ARG A 314 -24.79 -20.42 2.75
N VAL A 315 -24.86 -21.58 2.09
CA VAL A 315 -23.75 -22.54 2.04
C VAL A 315 -22.60 -21.97 1.21
N ALA A 316 -22.88 -21.31 0.09
CA ALA A 316 -21.85 -20.67 -0.74
C ALA A 316 -21.17 -19.52 0.02
N ALA A 317 -21.94 -18.68 0.73
CA ALA A 317 -21.44 -17.60 1.56
C ALA A 317 -20.62 -18.10 2.76
N ALA A 318 -20.97 -19.26 3.32
CA ALA A 318 -20.23 -19.89 4.42
C ALA A 318 -18.90 -20.53 3.95
N LEU A 319 -18.87 -21.10 2.75
CA LEU A 319 -17.70 -21.81 2.22
C LEU A 319 -16.70 -20.89 1.51
N THR A 320 -17.14 -19.78 0.92
CA THR A 320 -16.23 -18.80 0.28
C THR A 320 -15.17 -18.24 1.23
N PRO A 321 -15.49 -17.84 2.48
CA PRO A 321 -14.50 -17.36 3.41
C PRO A 321 -13.47 -18.42 3.81
N MET A 322 -13.88 -19.68 3.88
CA MET A 322 -12.97 -20.80 4.16
C MET A 322 -12.01 -21.01 2.98
N GLY A 323 -12.50 -20.83 1.74
CA GLY A 323 -11.66 -20.73 0.54
C GLY A 323 -10.75 -19.50 0.54
N LEU A 324 -11.25 -18.34 0.96
CA LEU A 324 -10.49 -17.10 1.11
C LEU A 324 -9.35 -17.26 2.12
N ALA A 325 -9.60 -17.86 3.29
CA ALA A 325 -8.58 -18.07 4.31
C ALA A 325 -7.52 -19.13 3.91
N LEU A 326 -7.89 -20.09 3.06
CA LEU A 326 -6.96 -21.09 2.52
C LEU A 326 -6.10 -20.55 1.37
N LEU A 327 -6.61 -19.59 0.60
CA LEU A 327 -6.02 -19.14 -0.66
C LEU A 327 -5.37 -17.75 -0.58
N ALA A 328 -5.94 -16.81 0.17
CA ALA A 328 -5.47 -15.42 0.16
C ALA A 328 -4.11 -15.28 0.89
N PRO A 329 -3.07 -14.72 0.24
CA PRO A 329 -1.79 -14.43 0.87
C PRO A 329 -1.87 -13.10 1.64
N VAL A 330 -2.71 -13.06 2.69
CA VAL A 330 -3.07 -11.81 3.38
C VAL A 330 -1.83 -11.11 3.98
N GLY A 331 -0.83 -11.85 4.47
CA GLY A 331 0.38 -11.25 5.05
C GLY A 331 1.27 -10.55 4.01
N ALA A 332 1.28 -11.03 2.76
CA ALA A 332 1.95 -10.36 1.66
C ALA A 332 1.14 -9.16 1.14
N ALA A 333 -0.19 -9.28 1.14
CA ALA A 333 -1.09 -8.22 0.70
C ALA A 333 -1.11 -7.03 1.68
N MET A 334 -0.98 -7.23 2.99
CA MET A 334 -0.97 -6.15 3.98
C MET A 334 0.40 -5.49 4.17
N GLY A 335 1.46 -5.95 3.49
CA GLY A 335 2.81 -5.39 3.66
C GLY A 335 3.44 -5.68 5.03
N SER A 336 2.79 -6.51 5.84
CA SER A 336 3.16 -6.89 7.21
C SER A 336 3.73 -8.31 7.29
N ALA A 337 4.47 -8.74 6.25
CA ALA A 337 5.09 -10.06 6.21
C ALA A 337 6.00 -10.36 7.42
N SER A 338 6.48 -9.32 8.13
CA SER A 338 7.29 -9.40 9.35
C SER A 338 6.50 -9.48 10.66
N SER A 339 5.16 -9.40 10.61
CA SER A 339 4.31 -9.45 11.81
C SER A 339 3.73 -10.85 12.08
N PHE A 340 3.84 -11.78 11.13
CA PHE A 340 3.18 -13.08 11.17
C PHE A 340 4.03 -14.19 10.53
N THR A 341 5.29 -14.30 10.97
CA THR A 341 6.11 -15.46 10.60
C THR A 341 5.78 -16.66 11.49
N ALA A 342 6.11 -17.88 11.07
CA ALA A 342 5.98 -19.07 11.91
C ALA A 342 6.83 -19.01 13.21
N ALA A 343 7.69 -18.00 13.36
CA ALA A 343 8.42 -17.72 14.60
C ALA A 343 7.59 -16.90 15.62
N ASP A 344 6.54 -16.20 15.17
CA ASP A 344 5.70 -15.33 15.99
C ASP A 344 4.48 -16.06 16.56
N PHE A 345 3.93 -17.04 15.83
CA PHE A 345 2.76 -17.81 16.29
C PHE A 345 2.64 -19.22 15.66
N VAL A 346 2.57 -20.28 16.49
CA VAL A 346 2.34 -21.67 16.04
C VAL A 346 1.28 -22.34 16.90
N LEU A 347 0.20 -22.80 16.29
CA LEU A 347 -0.77 -23.66 16.98
C LEU A 347 -0.16 -25.05 17.22
N PRO A 348 -0.23 -25.62 18.44
CA PRO A 348 0.28 -26.97 18.69
C PRO A 348 -0.40 -28.00 17.77
N GLY A 349 0.40 -28.66 16.91
CA GLY A 349 -0.04 -29.79 16.09
C GLY A 349 -0.60 -29.48 14.69
N VAL A 350 -0.78 -28.21 14.29
CA VAL A 350 -1.23 -27.86 12.92
C VAL A 350 -0.48 -26.61 12.41
N PRO A 351 0.14 -26.65 11.21
CA PRO A 351 0.85 -25.51 10.65
C PRO A 351 -0.13 -24.46 10.08
N VAL A 352 -0.80 -23.73 10.96
CA VAL A 352 -1.72 -22.63 10.62
C VAL A 352 -1.22 -21.34 11.27
N THR A 353 -1.07 -20.28 10.47
CA THR A 353 -0.69 -18.94 10.96
C THR A 353 -1.89 -18.25 11.63
N PHE A 354 -1.64 -17.41 12.64
CA PHE A 354 -2.69 -16.66 13.38
C PHE A 354 -3.63 -15.88 12.45
N GLU A 355 -3.07 -15.29 11.40
CA GLU A 355 -3.79 -14.63 10.31
C GLU A 355 -4.93 -15.49 9.73
N ARG A 356 -4.68 -16.77 9.48
CA ARG A 356 -5.70 -17.68 8.92
C ARG A 356 -6.81 -17.96 9.92
N VAL A 357 -6.49 -18.05 11.20
CA VAL A 357 -7.48 -18.23 12.27
C VAL A 357 -8.37 -17.00 12.40
N LEU A 358 -7.80 -15.80 12.38
CA LEU A 358 -8.54 -14.55 12.44
C LEU A 358 -9.42 -14.33 11.20
N LEU A 359 -8.90 -14.62 10.01
CA LEU A 359 -9.67 -14.56 8.76
C LEU A 359 -10.84 -15.54 8.78
N VAL A 360 -10.65 -16.78 9.26
CA VAL A 360 -11.72 -17.76 9.44
C VAL A 360 -12.73 -17.30 10.50
N GLY A 361 -12.28 -16.65 11.58
CA GLY A 361 -13.14 -16.08 12.62
C GLY A 361 -14.04 -14.96 12.08
N VAL A 362 -13.45 -13.95 11.43
CA VAL A 362 -14.18 -12.82 10.83
C VAL A 362 -15.16 -13.31 9.76
N ALA A 363 -14.68 -14.20 8.89
CA ALA A 363 -15.49 -14.92 7.94
C ALA A 363 -16.75 -15.56 8.54
N LEU A 364 -16.56 -16.37 9.59
CA LEU A 364 -17.63 -17.08 10.27
C LEU A 364 -18.61 -16.10 10.90
N SER A 365 -18.10 -15.03 11.51
CA SER A 365 -18.89 -13.95 12.12
C SER A 365 -19.75 -13.21 11.10
N VAL A 366 -19.22 -12.86 9.93
CA VAL A 366 -19.98 -12.22 8.84
C VAL A 366 -21.05 -13.16 8.29
N VAL A 367 -20.73 -14.43 8.12
CA VAL A 367 -21.69 -15.45 7.66
C VAL A 367 -22.83 -15.63 8.66
N MET A 368 -22.51 -15.71 9.95
CA MET A 368 -23.49 -15.78 11.03
C MET A 368 -24.37 -14.53 11.08
N ALA A 369 -23.77 -13.34 10.97
CA ALA A 369 -24.51 -12.07 10.98
C ALA A 369 -25.45 -11.92 9.77
N ALA A 370 -25.01 -12.32 8.57
CA ALA A 370 -25.78 -12.18 7.34
C ALA A 370 -26.90 -13.23 7.19
N HIS A 371 -26.77 -14.42 7.80
CA HIS A 371 -27.65 -15.55 7.51
C HIS A 371 -28.35 -16.18 8.73
N MET A 372 -28.17 -15.64 9.94
CA MET A 372 -28.98 -16.06 11.09
C MET A 372 -30.45 -15.70 10.86
N PRO A 373 -31.37 -16.69 10.87
CA PRO A 373 -32.79 -16.38 10.80
C PRO A 373 -33.22 -15.59 12.05
N PRO A 374 -34.18 -14.66 11.95
CA PRO A 374 -34.58 -13.80 13.06
C PRO A 374 -35.02 -14.56 14.33
N ALA A 375 -35.49 -15.80 14.19
CA ALA A 375 -35.86 -16.69 15.29
C ALA A 375 -34.67 -17.39 15.99
N LEU A 376 -33.49 -17.42 15.37
CA LEU A 376 -32.23 -17.92 15.93
C LEU A 376 -31.22 -16.80 16.20
N ARG A 377 -31.66 -15.53 16.12
CA ARG A 377 -30.89 -14.44 16.75
C ARG A 377 -30.76 -14.82 18.20
N LEU A 378 -29.54 -15.22 18.58
CA LEU A 378 -29.17 -15.45 19.96
C LEU A 378 -29.72 -14.26 20.75
N GLY A 379 -30.64 -14.51 21.69
CA GLY A 379 -31.05 -13.49 22.63
C GLY A 379 -29.80 -12.89 23.27
N SER A 380 -29.83 -11.61 23.67
CA SER A 380 -28.67 -10.88 24.20
C SER A 380 -27.85 -11.67 25.21
N LEU A 381 -28.51 -12.57 25.96
CA LEU A 381 -27.92 -13.46 26.92
C LEU A 381 -27.07 -14.59 26.31
N THR A 382 -27.53 -15.21 25.23
CA THR A 382 -26.81 -16.29 24.53
C THR A 382 -25.69 -15.76 23.62
N SER A 383 -25.82 -14.57 23.06
CA SER A 383 -24.71 -13.88 22.39
C SER A 383 -23.67 -13.40 23.42
N ALA A 384 -24.11 -12.87 24.56
CA ALA A 384 -23.23 -12.56 25.68
C ALA A 384 -22.52 -13.82 26.20
N LEU A 385 -23.20 -14.97 26.30
CA LEU A 385 -22.57 -16.23 26.71
C LEU A 385 -21.56 -16.75 25.68
N ALA A 386 -21.88 -16.63 24.39
CA ALA A 386 -20.96 -16.99 23.31
C ALA A 386 -19.72 -16.09 23.28
N VAL A 387 -19.87 -14.80 23.57
CA VAL A 387 -18.73 -13.87 23.74
C VAL A 387 -17.97 -14.19 25.02
N LEU A 388 -18.66 -14.43 26.14
CA LEU A 388 -18.05 -14.73 27.43
C LEU A 388 -17.25 -16.05 27.42
N ILE A 389 -17.65 -17.03 26.61
CA ILE A 389 -16.94 -18.31 26.47
C ILE A 389 -15.93 -18.24 25.31
N GLY A 390 -16.33 -17.66 24.18
CA GLY A 390 -15.51 -17.59 22.97
C GLY A 390 -14.29 -16.69 23.15
N PHE A 391 -14.45 -15.52 23.78
CA PHE A 391 -13.35 -14.59 24.03
C PHE A 391 -12.22 -15.20 24.87
N PRO A 392 -12.44 -15.78 26.06
CA PRO A 392 -11.35 -16.38 26.84
C PRO A 392 -10.75 -17.62 26.18
N LEU A 393 -11.52 -18.40 25.41
CA LEU A 393 -10.98 -19.50 24.60
C LEU A 393 -10.07 -19.00 23.47
N LEU A 394 -10.47 -17.92 22.79
CA LEU A 394 -9.67 -17.27 21.75
C LEU A 394 -8.39 -16.67 22.36
N SER A 395 -8.50 -16.00 23.51
CA SER A 395 -7.37 -15.44 24.26
C SER A 395 -6.41 -16.52 24.77
N MET A 396 -6.93 -17.65 25.26
CA MET A 396 -6.12 -18.83 25.61
C MET A 396 -5.40 -19.39 24.39
N LEU A 397 -6.09 -19.52 23.25
CA LEU A 397 -5.51 -20.01 22.01
C LEU A 397 -4.39 -19.08 21.51
N ILE A 398 -4.58 -17.77 21.67
CA ILE A 398 -3.61 -16.71 21.37
C ILE A 398 -2.38 -16.83 22.29
N LEU A 399 -2.59 -16.96 23.60
CA LEU A 399 -1.50 -17.05 24.57
C LEU A 399 -0.68 -18.33 24.41
N VAL A 400 -1.33 -19.45 24.07
CA VAL A 400 -0.66 -20.75 23.86
C VAL A 400 0.14 -20.77 22.55
N GLY A 401 -0.29 -20.04 21.53
CA GLY A 401 0.39 -19.99 20.23
C GLY A 401 1.50 -18.93 20.14
N ALA A 402 1.57 -17.97 21.06
CA ALA A 402 2.49 -16.83 20.99
C ALA A 402 3.96 -17.25 21.15
N GLY A 403 4.79 -16.92 20.16
CA GLY A 403 6.24 -17.14 20.18
C GLY A 403 7.00 -16.09 21.03
N PRO A 404 8.25 -16.37 21.43
CA PRO A 404 9.06 -15.48 22.27
C PRO A 404 9.29 -14.08 21.68
N VAL A 405 9.31 -13.98 20.34
CA VAL A 405 9.51 -12.73 19.59
C VAL A 405 8.27 -11.82 19.66
N LEU A 406 7.07 -12.40 19.77
CA LEU A 406 5.81 -11.67 19.91
C LEU A 406 5.69 -11.07 21.33
N LEU A 407 6.10 -11.84 22.34
CA LEU A 407 6.13 -11.42 23.75
C LEU A 407 7.16 -10.31 24.02
N ALA A 408 8.20 -10.19 23.18
CA ALA A 408 9.26 -9.20 23.29
C ALA A 408 9.14 -8.01 22.30
N GLY A 409 8.08 -7.96 21.48
CA GLY A 409 7.88 -6.95 20.43
C GLY A 409 7.20 -5.66 20.90
N ALA A 410 7.28 -4.60 20.08
CA ALA A 410 6.70 -3.28 20.35
C ALA A 410 5.17 -3.31 20.51
N GLU A 411 4.62 -2.40 21.33
CA GLU A 411 3.19 -2.32 21.73
C GLU A 411 2.20 -2.35 20.55
N GLY A 412 2.56 -1.81 19.38
CA GLY A 412 1.71 -1.83 18.19
C GLY A 412 1.37 -3.23 17.68
N LYS A 413 2.22 -4.24 17.92
CA LYS A 413 1.90 -5.65 17.60
C LYS A 413 0.79 -6.19 18.50
N TRP A 414 0.66 -5.71 19.74
CA TRP A 414 -0.35 -6.15 20.69
C TRP A 414 -1.75 -5.61 20.38
N ILE A 415 -1.85 -4.42 19.76
CA ILE A 415 -3.14 -3.82 19.36
C ILE A 415 -3.91 -4.74 18.39
N ILE A 416 -3.21 -5.40 17.47
CA ILE A 416 -3.83 -6.35 16.52
C ILE A 416 -4.40 -7.59 17.24
N TYR A 417 -3.80 -7.99 18.37
CA TYR A 417 -4.28 -9.08 19.21
C TYR A 417 -5.36 -8.66 20.22
N GLN A 418 -5.48 -7.35 20.51
CA GLN A 418 -6.54 -6.81 21.36
C GLN A 418 -7.82 -6.45 20.58
N MET A 419 -7.70 -6.17 19.28
CA MET A 419 -8.84 -5.85 18.40
C MET A 419 -9.46 -7.06 17.69
N GLY A 420 -8.78 -8.20 17.64
CA GLY A 420 -9.32 -9.49 17.19
C GLY A 420 -9.98 -10.25 18.33
#